data_AF-A0A7S3C9M8-F1
#
_entry.id   AF-A0A7S3C9M8-F1
#
_cell.length_a   1.000
_cell.length_b   1.000
_cell.length_c   1.000
_cell.angle_alpha   90.00
_cell.angle_beta   90.00
_cell.angle_gamma   90.00
#
_symmetry.space_group_name_H-M   'P 1'
#
loop_
_entity.id
_entity.type
_entity.pdbx_description
1 polymer ?
#
loop_
_entity_poly.entity_id
_entity_poly.type
_entity_poly.pdbx_seq_one_letter_code
_entity_poly.pdbx_strand_id
1 'polypeptide(L)'
;TDGLVEKLCHRFDPRAEASINRHVAFCISQLNVTEKGLKRLSENFKSFRHVFESEEVCASFQLVTQKARKVVANRANLKAAADDLEQKIKAVVAELHQCGEEDADEGEVAEGD
;
A
#
# COMPACT_ATOMS: atom_id res chain seq x y z
N THR A 1 3.41 -15.89 -4.03
CA THR A 1 3.05 -14.75 -3.15
C THR A 1 1.88 -13.97 -3.71
N ASP A 2 1.77 -13.87 -5.03
CA ASP A 2 0.82 -13.03 -5.76
C ASP A 2 -0.64 -13.45 -5.58
N GLY A 3 -0.92 -14.77 -5.58
CA GLY A 3 -2.26 -15.29 -5.29
C GLY A 3 -2.72 -15.11 -3.84
N LEU A 4 -1.81 -14.76 -2.91
CA LEU A 4 -2.17 -14.41 -1.54
C LEU A 4 -2.66 -12.97 -1.46
N VAL A 5 -1.99 -12.06 -2.18
CA VAL A 5 -2.36 -10.64 -2.29
C VAL A 5 -3.76 -10.50 -2.85
N GLU A 6 -4.07 -11.22 -3.94
CA GLU A 6 -5.41 -11.21 -4.56
C GLU A 6 -6.50 -11.68 -3.58
N LYS A 7 -6.23 -12.73 -2.80
CA LYS A 7 -7.15 -13.20 -1.74
C LYS A 7 -7.33 -12.18 -0.62
N LEU A 8 -6.25 -11.48 -0.22
CA LEU A 8 -6.32 -10.43 0.81
C LEU A 8 -7.10 -9.21 0.30
N CYS A 9 -6.95 -8.84 -0.98
CA CYS A 9 -7.77 -7.80 -1.60
C CYS A 9 -9.27 -8.10 -1.53
N HIS A 10 -9.68 -9.35 -1.75
CA HIS A 10 -11.07 -9.79 -1.63
C HIS A 10 -11.55 -9.96 -0.18
N ARG A 11 -10.63 -9.91 0.80
CA ARG A 11 -10.98 -9.95 2.23
C ARG A 11 -11.32 -8.58 2.80
N PHE A 12 -10.96 -7.50 2.11
CA PHE A 12 -11.42 -6.18 2.49
C PHE A 12 -12.93 -6.10 2.28
N ASP A 13 -13.65 -5.89 3.37
CA ASP A 13 -15.10 -5.82 3.36
C ASP A 13 -15.54 -4.54 4.07
N PRO A 14 -16.35 -3.68 3.43
CA PRO A 14 -16.81 -2.43 4.03
C PRO A 14 -17.76 -2.65 5.20
N ARG A 15 -18.30 -3.87 5.36
CA ARG A 15 -19.17 -4.25 6.48
C ARG A 15 -18.38 -4.94 7.60
N ALA A 16 -17.12 -5.29 7.37
CA ALA A 16 -16.26 -5.85 8.40
C ALA A 16 -15.78 -4.78 9.37
N GLU A 17 -15.38 -5.21 10.57
CA GLU A 17 -14.79 -4.33 11.58
C GLU A 17 -13.50 -3.69 11.04
N ALA A 18 -13.28 -2.40 11.34
CA ALA A 18 -12.09 -1.67 10.93
C ALA A 18 -10.79 -2.39 11.33
N SER A 19 -10.78 -3.09 12.48
CA SER A 19 -9.64 -3.90 12.92
C SER A 19 -9.30 -5.04 11.95
N ILE A 20 -10.30 -5.73 11.38
CA ILE A 20 -10.08 -6.81 10.41
C ILE A 20 -9.39 -6.25 9.17
N ASN A 21 -9.90 -5.12 8.65
CA ASN A 21 -9.31 -4.44 7.51
C ASN A 21 -7.86 -3.98 7.80
N ARG A 22 -7.57 -3.50 9.03
CA ARG A 22 -6.20 -3.19 9.49
C ARG A 22 -5.30 -4.43 9.50
N HIS A 23 -5.76 -5.54 10.06
CA HIS A 23 -5.00 -6.79 10.09
C HIS A 23 -4.68 -7.33 8.70
N VAL A 24 -5.62 -7.22 7.76
CA VAL A 24 -5.42 -7.60 6.35
C VAL A 24 -4.35 -6.70 5.72
N ALA A 25 -4.44 -5.38 5.91
CA ALA A 25 -3.43 -4.44 5.40
C ALA A 25 -2.03 -4.71 5.99
N PHE A 26 -1.95 -4.98 7.29
CA PHE A 26 -0.71 -5.37 7.96
C PHE A 26 -0.15 -6.68 7.42
N CYS A 27 -0.99 -7.68 7.15
CA CYS A 27 -0.54 -8.90 6.50
C CYS A 27 0.10 -8.61 5.12
N ILE A 28 -0.50 -7.71 4.33
CA ILE A 28 0.06 -7.31 3.04
C ILE A 28 1.43 -6.62 3.21
N SER A 29 1.59 -5.76 4.22
CA SER A 29 2.86 -5.06 4.52
C SER A 29 3.98 -5.98 4.96
N GLN A 30 3.64 -7.13 5.54
CA GLN A 30 4.61 -8.15 5.92
C GLN A 30 5.00 -9.09 4.75
N LEU A 31 4.23 -9.10 3.67
CA LEU A 31 4.55 -9.90 2.49
C LEU A 31 5.60 -9.20 1.62
N ASN A 32 6.51 -9.98 1.05
CA ASN A 32 7.41 -9.51 -0.01
C ASN A 32 6.64 -9.46 -1.34
N VAL A 33 5.87 -8.38 -1.52
CA VAL A 33 5.05 -8.15 -2.70
C VAL A 33 5.96 -7.97 -3.92
N THR A 34 5.76 -8.78 -4.96
CA THR A 34 6.48 -8.64 -6.23
C THR A 34 5.76 -7.66 -7.16
N GLU A 35 6.34 -7.35 -8.32
CA GLU A 35 5.70 -6.51 -9.35
C GLU A 35 4.30 -7.00 -9.74
N LYS A 36 4.14 -8.32 -9.83
CA LYS A 36 2.83 -8.91 -10.13
C LYS A 36 1.84 -8.69 -9.00
N GLY A 37 2.28 -8.87 -7.74
CA GLY A 37 1.46 -8.60 -6.57
C GLY A 37 1.04 -7.13 -6.46
N LEU A 38 1.96 -6.19 -6.73
CA LEU A 38 1.68 -4.75 -6.74
C LEU A 38 0.71 -4.36 -7.86
N LYS A 39 0.90 -4.89 -9.08
CA LYS A 39 -0.08 -4.69 -10.15
C LYS A 39 -1.46 -5.20 -9.76
N ARG A 40 -1.55 -6.41 -9.19
CA ARG A 40 -2.82 -6.97 -8.72
C ARG A 40 -3.47 -6.12 -7.62
N LEU A 41 -2.67 -5.59 -6.70
CA LEU A 41 -3.13 -4.70 -5.64
C LEU A 41 -3.70 -3.40 -6.25
N SER A 42 -2.98 -2.78 -7.20
CA SER A 42 -3.43 -1.60 -7.93
C SER A 42 -4.67 -1.84 -8.80
N GLU A 43 -4.81 -3.02 -9.41
CA GLU A 43 -6.02 -3.40 -10.18
C GLU A 43 -7.25 -3.51 -9.27
N ASN A 44 -7.07 -4.03 -8.05
CA ASN A 44 -8.13 -4.20 -7.06
C ASN A 44 -8.36 -2.99 -6.15
N PHE A 45 -7.65 -1.89 -6.39
CA PHE A 45 -7.63 -0.71 -5.52
C PHE A 45 -9.02 -0.13 -5.23
N LYS A 46 -9.93 -0.18 -6.21
CA LYS A 46 -11.32 0.28 -6.05
C LYS A 46 -12.10 -0.49 -4.98
N SER A 47 -11.78 -1.76 -4.76
CA SER A 47 -12.51 -2.63 -3.83
C SER A 47 -12.21 -2.29 -2.37
N PHE A 48 -11.00 -1.83 -2.07
CA PHE A 48 -10.53 -1.55 -0.70
C PHE A 48 -10.23 -0.07 -0.44
N ARG A 49 -10.57 0.83 -1.37
CA ARG A 49 -10.52 2.28 -1.19
C ARG A 49 -11.08 2.77 0.15
N HIS A 50 -12.17 2.17 0.62
CA HIS A 50 -12.88 2.57 1.83
C HIS A 50 -12.07 2.33 3.11
N VAL A 51 -11.05 1.46 3.10
CA VAL A 51 -10.28 1.13 4.29
C VAL A 51 -9.19 2.17 4.60
N PHE A 52 -8.91 3.08 3.66
CA PHE A 52 -7.93 4.17 3.81
C PHE A 52 -8.43 5.33 4.68
N GLU A 53 -9.65 5.24 5.24
CA GLU A 53 -10.10 6.15 6.30
C GLU A 53 -9.25 5.98 7.59
N SER A 54 -8.64 4.80 7.76
CA SER A 54 -7.82 4.53 8.93
C SER A 54 -6.34 4.80 8.66
N GLU A 55 -5.71 5.66 9.48
CA GLU A 55 -4.27 5.96 9.39
C GLU A 55 -3.39 4.70 9.50
N GLU A 56 -3.75 3.73 10.36
CA GLU A 56 -3.00 2.47 10.49
C GLU A 56 -2.96 1.64 9.19
N VAL A 57 -4.05 1.66 8.41
CA VAL A 57 -4.09 1.01 7.09
C VAL A 57 -3.15 1.76 6.16
N CYS A 58 -3.22 3.08 6.13
CA CYS A 58 -2.35 3.92 5.30
C CYS A 58 -0.87 3.66 5.61
N ALA A 59 -0.48 3.65 6.89
CA ALA A 59 0.87 3.35 7.34
C ALA A 59 1.34 1.95 6.89
N SER A 60 0.46 0.95 6.96
CA SER A 60 0.77 -0.40 6.48
C SER A 60 1.06 -0.42 4.98
N PHE A 61 0.27 0.27 4.17
CA PHE A 61 0.49 0.35 2.72
C PHE A 61 1.71 1.21 2.36
N GLN A 62 2.01 2.28 3.09
CA GLN A 62 3.26 3.03 2.93
C GLN A 62 4.47 2.14 3.21
N LEU A 63 4.39 1.25 4.21
CA LEU A 63 5.44 0.27 4.47
C LEU A 63 5.62 -0.70 3.28
N VAL A 64 4.52 -1.11 2.62
CA VAL A 64 4.57 -1.92 1.39
C VAL A 64 5.34 -1.19 0.29
N THR A 65 4.99 0.08 0.00
CA THR A 65 5.63 0.84 -1.08
C THR A 65 7.09 1.13 -0.77
N GLN A 66 7.42 1.47 0.48
CA GLN A 66 8.81 1.63 0.93
C GLN A 66 9.62 0.34 0.82
N LYS A 67 9.07 -0.80 1.28
CA LYS A 67 9.72 -2.10 1.15
C LYS A 67 9.91 -2.47 -0.31
N ALA A 68 8.89 -2.26 -1.15
CA ALA A 68 9.00 -2.46 -2.58
C ALA A 68 10.14 -1.61 -3.15
N ARG A 69 10.20 -0.30 -2.87
CA ARG A 69 11.30 0.59 -3.29
C ARG A 69 12.69 0.09 -2.83
N LYS A 70 12.83 -0.44 -1.60
CA LYS A 70 14.10 -0.98 -1.07
C LYS A 70 14.55 -2.27 -1.76
N VAL A 71 13.62 -3.15 -2.13
CA VAL A 71 13.93 -4.38 -2.88
C VAL A 71 14.34 -4.08 -4.35
N VAL A 72 14.19 -2.83 -4.78
CA VAL A 72 14.18 -2.41 -6.19
C VAL A 72 15.45 -1.71 -6.67
N ALA A 73 16.56 -1.79 -5.94
CA ALA A 73 17.86 -1.29 -6.42
C ALA A 73 18.23 -1.79 -7.86
N ASN A 74 17.56 -2.82 -8.39
CA ASN A 74 17.77 -3.35 -9.75
C ASN A 74 16.50 -3.54 -10.64
N ARG A 75 15.30 -2.98 -10.33
CA ARG A 75 14.07 -3.19 -11.16
C ARG A 75 13.16 -1.96 -11.36
N ALA A 76 13.45 -1.15 -12.39
CA ALA A 76 12.68 0.05 -12.74
C ALA A 76 11.14 -0.13 -12.80
N ASN A 77 10.65 -1.25 -13.35
CA ASN A 77 9.21 -1.52 -13.45
C ASN A 77 8.50 -1.65 -12.09
N LEU A 78 9.18 -2.21 -11.09
CA LEU A 78 8.62 -2.39 -9.75
C LEU A 78 8.57 -1.04 -8.99
N LYS A 79 9.55 -0.16 -9.23
CA LYS A 79 9.54 1.21 -8.69
C LYS A 79 8.36 2.00 -9.23
N ALA A 80 8.12 1.92 -10.54
CA ALA A 80 6.99 2.58 -11.19
C ALA A 80 5.64 2.07 -10.63
N ALA A 81 5.51 0.75 -10.43
CA ALA A 81 4.30 0.17 -9.83
C ALA A 81 4.09 0.61 -8.37
N ALA A 82 5.17 0.72 -7.58
CA ALA A 82 5.10 1.20 -6.20
C ALA A 82 4.72 2.69 -6.13
N ASP A 83 5.25 3.51 -7.03
CA ASP A 83 4.94 4.95 -7.11
C ASP A 83 3.48 5.18 -7.53
N ASP A 84 2.98 4.46 -8.54
CA ASP A 84 1.58 4.51 -8.97
C ASP A 84 0.62 4.12 -7.83
N LEU A 85 0.94 3.07 -7.07
CA LEU A 85 0.12 2.65 -5.93
C LEU A 85 0.15 3.71 -4.82
N GLU A 86 1.32 4.27 -4.51
CA GLU A 86 1.47 5.29 -3.49
C GLU A 86 0.70 6.57 -3.83
N GLN A 87 0.75 7.02 -5.09
CA GLN A 87 -0.02 8.18 -5.55
C GLN A 87 -1.53 7.92 -5.44
N LYS A 88 -2.01 6.72 -5.79
CA LYS A 88 -3.43 6.35 -5.62
C LYS A 88 -3.86 6.37 -4.17
N ILE A 89 -3.02 5.85 -3.26
CA ILE A 89 -3.28 5.90 -1.82
C ILE A 89 -3.34 7.35 -1.37
N LYS A 90 -2.33 8.16 -1.68
CA LYS A 90 -2.29 9.59 -1.33
C LYS A 90 -3.51 10.34 -1.86
N ALA A 91 -3.95 10.09 -3.09
CA ALA A 91 -5.14 10.69 -3.65
C ALA A 91 -6.40 10.32 -2.85
N VAL A 92 -6.63 9.03 -2.57
CA VAL A 92 -7.78 8.60 -1.76
C VAL A 92 -7.72 9.14 -0.33
N VAL A 93 -6.55 9.08 0.29
CA VAL A 93 -6.33 9.59 1.64
C VAL A 93 -6.58 11.08 1.66
N ALA A 94 -6.12 11.86 0.68
CA ALA A 94 -6.39 13.29 0.56
C ALA A 94 -7.87 13.58 0.29
N GLU A 95 -8.55 12.79 -0.54
CA GLU A 95 -10.01 12.90 -0.73
C GLU A 95 -10.80 12.64 0.56
N LEU A 96 -10.32 11.73 1.41
CA LEU A 96 -10.91 11.43 2.71
C LEU A 96 -10.51 12.46 3.80
N HIS A 97 -9.26 12.95 3.74
CA HIS A 97 -8.63 13.86 4.70
C HIS A 97 -8.58 15.31 4.21
N GLN A 98 -9.45 15.76 3.31
CA GLN A 98 -9.49 17.16 2.85
C GLN A 98 -10.00 18.15 3.95
N CYS A 99 -9.58 17.90 5.20
CA CYS A 99 -9.53 18.78 6.36
C CYS A 99 -8.12 18.77 7.01
N GLY A 100 -7.02 18.49 6.29
CA GLY A 100 -5.67 18.53 6.88
C GLY A 100 -4.52 18.46 5.88
N GLU A 101 -3.53 19.32 6.09
CA GLU A 101 -2.43 19.75 5.22
C GLU A 101 -1.35 18.70 4.85
N GLU A 102 -0.50 19.20 3.96
CA GLU A 102 0.48 18.59 3.07
C GLU A 102 1.81 18.09 3.71
N ASP A 103 2.45 17.20 2.94
CA ASP A 103 3.88 16.88 2.84
C ASP A 103 4.69 16.30 4.03
N ALA A 104 5.23 15.10 3.78
CA ALA A 104 6.64 14.79 4.05
C ALA A 104 7.08 13.61 3.16
N ASP A 105 7.63 13.96 2.00
CA ASP A 105 8.67 13.16 1.34
C ASP A 105 9.90 13.15 2.26
N GLU A 106 10.27 12.00 2.81
CA GLU A 106 11.66 11.77 3.20
C GLU A 106 12.03 10.33 2.89
N GLY A 107 12.43 10.15 1.63
CA GLY A 107 13.23 9.00 1.24
C GLY A 107 14.62 9.14 1.86
N GLU A 108 14.88 8.49 2.99
CA GLU A 108 16.24 8.24 3.43
C GLU A 108 16.71 6.86 2.95
N VAL A 109 17.59 6.90 1.96
CA VAL A 109 18.51 5.82 1.61
C VAL A 109 19.74 5.94 2.52
N ALA A 110 20.08 4.88 3.26
CA ALA A 110 21.44 4.68 3.72
C ALA A 110 21.73 3.19 3.91
N GLU A 111 22.68 2.75 3.10
CA GLU A 111 23.41 1.47 3.08
C GLU A 111 24.65 1.60 4.00
N GLY A 112 25.20 0.47 4.48
CA GLY A 112 26.49 0.36 5.20
C GLY A 112 26.31 0.06 6.70
N ASP A 113 26.86 -0.99 7.29
CA ASP A 113 28.12 -1.72 7.07
C ASP A 113 27.92 -3.24 7.11
#